data_AF-E2EAZ2-F1
#
_entry.id   AF-E2EAZ2-F1
#
_cell.length_a   1.000
_cell.length_b   1.000
_cell.length_c   1.000
_cell.angle_alpha   90.00
_cell.angle_beta   90.00
_cell.angle_gamma   90.00
#
_symmetry.space_group_name_H-M   'P 1'
#
loop_
_entity.id
_entity.type
_entity.pdbx_description
1 polymer ?
#
loop_
_entity_poly.entity_id
_entity_poly.type
_entity_poly.pdbx_seq_one_letter_code
_entity_poly.pdbx_strand_id
1 'polypeptide(L)'
;FHGLTRLTIEGGSGESVKCFPKEGWLPASLESLELERIQSVETLECKGLAHLTSLQKLSIYKCPKLENMEGEKLPASLIRLIISKSPLLTKRCQKKDPQLWPKISHIPGIQVTQDSS
;
A
#
# COMPACT_ATOMS: atom_id res chain seq x y z
N PHE A 1 17.19 -18.34 -4.22
CA PHE A 1 16.65 -17.04 -4.68
C PHE A 1 17.06 -15.97 -3.70
N HIS A 2 18.21 -15.32 -3.91
CA HIS A 2 18.62 -14.17 -3.10
C HIS A 2 17.92 -12.92 -3.63
N GLY A 3 17.18 -12.21 -2.77
CA GLY A 3 17.17 -10.75 -2.78
C GLY A 3 16.30 -10.04 -3.82
N LEU A 4 15.04 -10.44 -4.01
CA LEU A 4 14.10 -9.48 -4.59
C LEU A 4 13.85 -8.39 -3.53
N THR A 5 14.47 -7.22 -3.73
CA THR A 5 14.35 -6.06 -2.84
C THR A 5 13.37 -5.04 -3.36
N ARG A 6 13.04 -5.06 -4.65
CA ARG A 6 12.10 -4.13 -5.28
C ARG A 6 11.11 -4.90 -6.13
N LEU A 7 9.82 -4.62 -5.93
CA LEU A 7 8.74 -5.19 -6.73
C LEU A 7 7.74 -4.10 -7.08
N THR A 8 7.38 -4.04 -8.36
CA THR A 8 6.28 -3.22 -8.86
C THR A 8 5.18 -4.14 -9.35
N ILE A 9 3.96 -3.91 -8.87
CA ILE A 9 2.75 -4.64 -9.25
C ILE A 9 1.87 -3.67 -10.02
N GLU A 10 1.75 -3.91 -11.32
CA GLU A 10 0.89 -3.13 -12.19
C GLU A 10 -0.46 -3.84 -12.39
N GLY A 11 -1.55 -3.08 -12.32
CA GLY A 11 -2.90 -3.59 -12.55
C GLY A 11 -3.09 -4.07 -13.99
N GLY A 12 -3.41 -5.35 -14.17
CA GLY A 12 -3.82 -5.93 -15.45
C GLY A 12 -5.33 -5.81 -15.72
N SER A 13 -5.74 -5.98 -16.97
CA SER A 13 -7.14 -5.86 -17.42
C SER A 13 -8.01 -7.11 -17.19
N GLY A 14 -7.48 -8.18 -16.58
CA GLY A 14 -8.09 -9.52 -16.64
C GLY A 14 -8.81 -10.04 -15.40
N GLU A 15 -8.47 -9.58 -14.18
CA GLU A 15 -9.00 -10.18 -12.95
C GLU A 15 -9.31 -9.13 -11.88
N SER A 16 -10.48 -9.26 -11.25
CA SER A 16 -10.94 -8.37 -10.18
C SER A 16 -10.70 -9.01 -8.81
N VAL A 17 -9.58 -8.68 -8.17
CA VAL A 17 -9.36 -8.94 -6.75
C VAL A 17 -9.79 -7.72 -5.94
N LYS A 18 -10.62 -7.93 -4.91
CA LYS A 18 -11.10 -6.84 -4.04
C LYS A 18 -10.12 -6.46 -2.93
N CYS A 19 -9.29 -7.40 -2.49
CA CYS A 19 -8.30 -7.19 -1.44
C CYS A 19 -6.90 -7.71 -1.83
N PHE A 20 -5.84 -7.06 -1.32
CA PHE A 20 -4.44 -7.35 -1.67
C PHE A 20 -3.46 -6.82 -0.62
N PRO A 21 -2.29 -7.43 -0.37
CA PRO A 21 -1.88 -8.81 -0.70
C PRO A 21 -2.34 -9.81 0.37
N LYS A 22 -2.43 -11.11 0.04
CA LYS A 22 -2.59 -12.14 1.08
C LYS A 22 -1.23 -12.53 1.68
N GLU A 23 -1.28 -13.13 2.86
CA GLU A 23 -0.10 -13.63 3.56
C GLU A 23 0.72 -14.60 2.69
N GLY A 24 2.05 -14.47 2.74
CA GLY A 24 2.98 -15.33 1.98
C GLY A 24 3.10 -15.03 0.49
N TRP A 25 2.38 -14.03 -0.05
CA TRP A 25 2.46 -13.67 -1.48
C TRP A 25 3.74 -12.95 -1.88
N LEU A 26 4.39 -12.28 -0.93
CA LEU A 26 5.51 -11.39 -1.18
C LEU A 26 6.77 -11.89 -0.43
N PRO A 27 7.96 -11.80 -1.04
CA PRO A 27 9.20 -12.26 -0.41
C PRO A 27 9.59 -11.35 0.75
N ALA A 28 9.98 -11.93 1.89
CA ALA A 28 10.35 -11.17 3.09
C ALA A 28 11.58 -10.24 2.89
N SER A 29 12.38 -10.46 1.85
CA SER A 29 13.52 -9.63 1.47
C SER A 29 13.14 -8.31 0.81
N LEU A 30 11.86 -8.04 0.58
CA LEU A 30 11.42 -6.84 -0.12
C LEU A 30 11.70 -5.59 0.70
N GLU A 31 12.38 -4.61 0.09
CA GLU A 31 12.64 -3.28 0.66
C GLU A 31 11.71 -2.20 0.08
N SER A 32 11.21 -2.42 -1.14
CA SER A 32 10.36 -1.47 -1.86
C SER A 32 9.23 -2.18 -2.60
N LEU A 33 7.99 -1.84 -2.27
CA LEU A 33 6.79 -2.28 -2.97
C LEU A 33 6.10 -1.10 -3.65
N GLU A 34 5.80 -1.25 -4.94
CA GLU A 34 5.06 -0.24 -5.70
C GLU A 34 3.80 -0.88 -6.30
N LEU A 35 2.64 -0.29 -6.01
CA LEU A 35 1.34 -0.70 -6.54
C LEU A 35 0.89 0.35 -7.56
N GLU A 36 0.81 0.00 -8.83
CA GLU A 36 0.47 0.92 -9.91
C GLU A 36 -0.79 0.52 -10.66
N ARG A 37 -1.65 1.50 -10.96
CA ARG A 37 -2.80 1.35 -11.87
C ARG A 37 -3.78 0.22 -11.50
N ILE A 38 -3.85 -0.18 -10.23
CA ILE A 38 -4.75 -1.26 -9.79
C ILE A 38 -6.20 -0.74 -9.72
N GLN A 39 -7.05 -1.23 -10.65
CA GLN A 39 -8.42 -0.75 -10.83
C GLN A 39 -9.48 -1.54 -10.04
N SER A 40 -9.13 -2.69 -9.47
CA SER A 40 -10.08 -3.63 -8.84
C SER A 40 -10.01 -3.67 -7.32
N VAL A 41 -8.84 -3.40 -6.72
CA VAL A 41 -8.63 -3.51 -5.27
C VAL A 41 -9.27 -2.32 -4.54
N GLU A 42 -10.08 -2.66 -3.53
CA GLU A 42 -10.77 -1.73 -2.63
C GLU A 42 -10.06 -1.63 -1.28
N THR A 43 -9.44 -2.73 -0.82
CA THR A 43 -8.79 -2.83 0.50
C THR A 43 -7.34 -3.34 0.39
N LEU A 44 -6.42 -2.65 1.07
CA LEU A 44 -5.06 -3.13 1.31
C LEU A 44 -5.01 -3.95 2.60
N GLU A 45 -4.65 -5.21 2.50
CA GLU A 45 -4.53 -6.16 3.61
C GLU A 45 -3.17 -6.02 4.29
N CYS A 46 -3.11 -5.28 5.40
CA CYS A 46 -1.87 -4.99 6.11
C CYS A 46 -1.25 -6.25 6.72
N LYS A 47 -2.07 -7.26 7.07
CA LYS A 47 -1.58 -8.58 7.53
C LYS A 47 -0.73 -9.27 6.47
N GLY A 48 -1.07 -9.15 5.19
CA GLY A 48 -0.28 -9.70 4.09
C GLY A 48 1.03 -8.95 3.82
N LEU A 49 1.25 -7.82 4.49
CA LEU A 49 2.50 -7.06 4.47
C LEU A 49 3.30 -7.23 5.77
N ALA A 50 2.66 -7.66 6.87
CA ALA A 50 3.25 -7.68 8.21
C ALA A 50 4.54 -8.52 8.30
N HIS A 51 4.67 -9.57 7.49
CA HIS A 51 5.87 -10.42 7.43
C HIS A 51 7.03 -9.80 6.66
N LEU A 52 6.83 -8.67 5.96
CA LEU A 52 7.85 -7.97 5.19
C LEU A 52 8.71 -7.07 6.09
N THR A 53 9.50 -7.68 6.96
CA THR A 53 10.32 -7.00 7.96
C THR A 53 11.44 -6.13 7.39
N SER A 54 11.76 -6.28 6.10
CA SER A 54 12.74 -5.46 5.39
C SER A 54 12.11 -4.29 4.63
N LEU A 55 10.78 -4.19 4.58
CA LEU A 55 10.08 -3.24 3.73
C LEU A 55 10.26 -1.81 4.25
N GLN A 56 10.92 -0.98 3.46
CA GLN A 56 11.22 0.42 3.79
C GLN A 56 10.32 1.40 3.04
N LYS A 57 9.90 1.06 1.82
CA LYS A 57 9.10 1.93 0.94
C LYS A 57 7.85 1.21 0.44
N LEU A 58 6.70 1.87 0.59
CA LEU A 58 5.44 1.49 -0.05
C LEU A 58 4.93 2.66 -0.89
N SER A 59 4.77 2.45 -2.19
CA SER A 59 4.15 3.41 -3.11
C SER A 59 2.82 2.87 -3.61
N ILE A 60 1.79 3.70 -3.60
CA ILE A 60 0.48 3.43 -4.17
C ILE A 60 0.18 4.53 -5.19
N TYR A 61 0.08 4.15 -6.46
CA TYR A 61 -0.06 5.07 -7.57
C TYR A 61 -1.21 4.68 -8.50
N LYS A 62 -2.12 5.63 -8.79
CA LYS A 62 -3.23 5.42 -9.73
C LYS A 62 -4.11 4.21 -9.38
N CYS A 63 -4.36 3.97 -8.10
CA CYS A 63 -5.30 2.93 -7.64
C CYS A 63 -6.61 3.61 -7.18
N PRO A 64 -7.59 3.84 -8.07
CA PRO A 64 -8.72 4.71 -7.78
C PRO A 64 -9.77 4.11 -6.85
N LYS A 65 -9.91 2.78 -6.82
CA LYS A 65 -10.86 2.07 -5.95
C LYS A 65 -10.30 1.78 -4.56
N LEU A 66 -8.98 1.85 -4.38
CA LEU A 66 -8.37 1.57 -3.09
C LEU A 66 -8.78 2.68 -2.11
N GLU A 67 -9.52 2.30 -1.09
CA GLU A 67 -10.09 3.22 -0.10
C GLU A 67 -9.81 2.81 1.34
N ASN A 68 -9.41 1.56 1.56
CA ASN A 68 -9.25 1.03 2.90
C ASN A 68 -7.91 0.34 3.12
N MET A 69 -7.52 0.28 4.38
CA MET A 69 -6.42 -0.53 4.89
C MET A 69 -7.00 -1.37 6.02
N GLU A 70 -6.93 -2.70 5.90
CA GLU A 70 -7.49 -3.65 6.87
C GLU A 70 -6.37 -4.46 7.55
N GLY A 71 -6.65 -4.96 8.75
CA GLY A 71 -5.68 -5.66 9.57
C GLY A 71 -4.88 -4.75 10.50
N GLU A 72 -3.67 -5.19 10.83
CA GLU A 72 -2.79 -4.54 11.80
C GLU A 72 -2.12 -3.28 11.22
N LYS A 73 -1.13 -2.74 11.94
CA LYS A 73 -0.28 -1.67 11.42
C LYS A 73 0.54 -2.20 10.25
N LEU A 74 0.91 -1.30 9.34
CA LEU A 74 1.95 -1.60 8.35
C LEU A 74 3.27 -1.98 9.05
N PRO A 75 4.20 -2.65 8.33
CA PRO A 75 5.47 -3.09 8.92
C PRO A 75 6.24 -1.94 9.56
N ALA A 76 6.79 -2.19 10.76
CA ALA A 76 7.55 -1.18 11.51
C ALA A 76 8.85 -0.74 10.81
N SER A 77 9.34 -1.53 9.85
CA SER A 77 10.48 -1.19 8.99
C SER A 77 10.16 -0.07 7.97
N LEU A 78 8.87 0.24 7.76
CA LEU A 78 8.45 1.17 6.74
C LEU A 78 8.78 2.60 7.13
N ILE A 79 9.68 3.22 6.35
CA ILE A 79 10.10 4.61 6.56
C ILE A 79 9.36 5.57 5.63
N ARG A 80 8.82 5.09 4.51
CA ARG A 80 8.17 5.91 3.48
C ARG A 80 6.89 5.26 2.96
N LEU A 81 5.81 6.02 2.99
CA LEU A 81 4.54 5.73 2.35
C LEU A 81 4.18 6.86 1.39
N ILE A 82 4.02 6.54 0.11
CA ILE A 82 3.65 7.50 -0.94
C ILE A 82 2.30 7.07 -1.52
N ILE A 83 1.31 7.96 -1.47
CA ILE A 83 -0.02 7.74 -2.06
C ILE A 83 -0.30 8.85 -3.06
N SER A 84 -0.44 8.51 -4.34
CA SER A 84 -0.67 9.47 -5.41
C SER A 84 -1.70 8.96 -6.42
N LYS A 85 -2.56 9.85 -6.91
CA LYS A 85 -3.64 9.51 -7.87
C LYS A 85 -4.57 8.38 -7.38
N SER A 86 -4.73 8.25 -6.07
CA SER A 86 -5.63 7.31 -5.40
C SER A 86 -6.65 8.08 -4.55
N PRO A 87 -7.67 8.70 -5.18
CA PRO A 87 -8.51 9.72 -4.56
C PRO A 87 -9.19 9.29 -3.27
N LEU A 88 -9.69 8.05 -3.18
CA LEU A 88 -10.41 7.56 -2.00
C LEU A 88 -9.46 7.41 -0.80
N LEU A 89 -8.36 6.67 -0.97
CA LEU A 89 -7.34 6.51 0.07
C LEU A 89 -6.71 7.84 0.49
N THR A 90 -6.37 8.69 -0.49
CA THR A 90 -5.80 10.02 -0.24
C THR A 90 -6.71 10.87 0.63
N LYS A 91 -8.02 10.94 0.31
CA LYS A 91 -8.98 11.72 1.10
C LYS A 91 -9.04 11.26 2.56
N ARG A 92 -9.03 9.95 2.80
CA ARG A 92 -9.06 9.39 4.16
C ARG A 92 -7.76 9.64 4.93
N CYS A 93 -6.62 9.53 4.26
CA CYS A 93 -5.32 9.86 4.85
C CYS A 93 -5.23 11.34 5.25
N GLN A 94 -5.66 12.26 4.36
CA GLN A 94 -5.66 13.70 4.64
C GLN A 94 -6.59 14.07 5.80
N LYS A 95 -7.75 13.41 5.91
CA LYS A 95 -8.69 13.59 7.02
C LYS A 95 -8.26 12.90 8.31
N LYS A 96 -7.12 12.17 8.31
CA LYS A 96 -6.68 11.32 9.43
C LYS A 96 -7.82 10.44 9.96
N ASP A 97 -8.51 9.77 9.03
CA ASP A 97 -9.65 8.90 9.32
C ASP A 97 -9.34 7.94 10.48
N PRO A 98 -10.19 7.86 11.52
CA PRO A 98 -9.89 7.12 12.74
C PRO A 98 -9.73 5.62 12.54
N GLN A 99 -10.29 5.05 11.46
CA GLN A 99 -10.15 3.63 11.15
C GLN A 99 -8.86 3.33 10.37
N LEU A 100 -8.36 4.30 9.60
CA LEU A 100 -7.20 4.14 8.72
C LEU A 100 -5.92 4.68 9.35
N TRP A 101 -5.97 5.86 9.96
CA TRP A 101 -4.80 6.59 10.46
C TRP A 101 -3.95 5.78 11.45
N PRO A 102 -4.50 5.02 12.41
CA PRO A 102 -3.70 4.19 13.31
C PRO A 102 -2.81 3.16 12.62
N LYS A 103 -3.13 2.78 11.37
CA LYS A 103 -2.37 1.79 10.60
C LYS A 103 -1.12 2.38 9.96
N ILE A 104 -1.12 3.69 9.69
CA ILE A 104 -0.04 4.39 8.96
C ILE A 104 0.69 5.43 9.81
N SER A 105 0.11 5.89 10.92
CA SER A 105 0.60 7.06 11.68
C SER A 105 2.00 6.90 12.30
N HIS A 106 2.51 5.68 12.38
CA HIS A 106 3.86 5.39 12.89
C HIS A 106 4.96 5.60 11.83
N ILE A 107 4.59 5.77 10.56
CA ILE A 107 5.51 5.90 9.44
C ILE A 107 6.06 7.33 9.41
N PRO A 108 7.39 7.53 9.46
CA PRO A 108 7.97 8.87 9.48
C PRO A 108 7.70 9.70 8.22
N GLY A 109 7.75 9.07 7.04
CA GLY A 109 7.61 9.73 5.74
C GLY A 109 6.30 9.41 5.04
N ILE A 110 5.19 10.06 5.42
CA ILE A 110 3.91 9.92 4.72
C ILE A 110 3.75 11.07 3.72
N GLN A 111 3.62 10.74 2.44
CA GLN A 111 3.38 11.70 1.35
C GLN A 111 2.09 11.34 0.62
N VAL A 112 1.16 12.29 0.55
CA VAL A 112 -0.15 12.09 -0.05
C VAL A 112 -0.46 13.23 -1.02
N THR A 113 -0.62 12.92 -2.30
CA THR A 113 -0.89 13.91 -3.37
C THR A 113 -2.15 13.55 -4.16
N GLN A 114 -3.04 14.53 -4.38
CA GLN A 114 -4.08 14.44 -5.41
C GLN A 114 -3.56 15.21 -6.62
N ASP A 115 -3.57 14.58 -7.80
CA ASP A 115 -3.32 15.34 -9.02
C ASP A 115 -4.64 16.04 -9.38
N SER A 116 -4.64 17.35 -9.23
CA SER A 116 -5.70 18.25 -9.69
C SER A 116 -5.41 18.55 -11.16
N SER A 117 -5.87 17.72 -12.08
CA SER A 117 -5.87 18.02 -13.53
C SER A 117 -7.29 18.11 -14.03
#